data_AF-A0A3R6ZYD6-F1
#
_entry.id   AF-A0A3R6ZYD6-F1
#
_cell.length_a   1.000
_cell.length_b   1.000
_cell.length_c   1.000
_cell.angle_alpha   90.00
_cell.angle_beta   90.00
_cell.angle_gamma   90.00
#
_symmetry.space_group_name_H-M   'P 1'
#
loop_
_entity.id
_entity.type
_entity.pdbx_description
1 polymer ?
#
loop_
_entity_poly.entity_id
_entity_poly.type
_entity_poly.pdbx_seq_one_letter_code
_entity_poly.pdbx_strand_id
1 'polypeptide(L)'
;MPSEPTQPSDVDRAIAFVKRSRSRYVIQNEILDMIIVNVTLRQDNATASTRTTARLLRRNPQLVQQVWKEFVEKGSTTTKPQAPRDMSLRTRLPVTSDLAKIIQDFVRQRRQGRYRTVAKDVAHFLRSQNLLEFDTESQSSTQAAYRSTQRVLAKLGYKRGKKKRGLGLR
;
A
#
# COMPACT_ATOMS: atom_id res chain seq x y z
N MET A 1 8.63 -42.77 18.53
CA MET A 1 7.47 -42.82 17.64
C MET A 1 7.18 -41.40 17.16
N PRO A 2 7.46 -41.05 15.90
CA PRO A 2 7.03 -39.76 15.36
C PRO A 2 5.52 -39.81 15.14
N SER A 3 4.79 -38.91 15.78
CA SER A 3 3.34 -38.75 15.61
C SER A 3 3.04 -38.29 14.19
N GLU A 4 2.11 -38.97 13.52
CA GLU A 4 1.60 -38.57 12.20
C GLU A 4 1.01 -37.15 12.26
N PRO A 5 1.24 -36.31 11.25
CA PRO A 5 0.65 -34.97 11.20
C PRO A 5 -0.87 -35.09 11.04
N THR A 6 -1.60 -34.74 12.11
CA THR A 6 -3.06 -34.66 12.11
C THR A 6 -3.54 -33.79 10.95
N GLN A 7 -4.29 -34.37 10.03
CA GLN A 7 -4.89 -33.63 8.91
C GLN A 7 -5.85 -32.55 9.46
N PRO A 8 -5.79 -31.31 8.97
CA PRO A 8 -6.63 -30.23 9.46
C PRO A 8 -8.10 -30.53 9.16
N SER A 9 -8.97 -30.31 10.15
CA SER A 9 -10.41 -30.51 9.99
C SER A 9 -10.99 -29.62 8.90
N ASP A 10 -12.15 -29.99 8.33
CA ASP A 10 -12.81 -29.15 7.32
C ASP A 10 -13.11 -27.73 7.83
N VAL A 11 -13.36 -27.60 9.15
CA VAL A 11 -13.52 -26.32 9.83
C VAL A 11 -12.23 -25.48 9.77
N ASP A 12 -11.08 -26.10 10.03
CA ASP A 12 -9.78 -25.41 9.96
C ASP A 12 -9.45 -25.00 8.53
N ARG A 13 -9.76 -25.85 7.54
CA ARG A 13 -9.58 -25.54 6.12
C ARG A 13 -10.43 -24.35 5.69
N ALA A 14 -11.70 -24.30 6.10
CA ALA A 14 -12.60 -23.18 5.83
C ALA A 14 -12.10 -21.87 6.49
N ILE A 15 -11.67 -21.93 7.76
CA ILE A 15 -11.12 -20.77 8.46
C ILE A 15 -9.84 -20.27 7.76
N ALA A 16 -8.95 -21.18 7.37
CA ALA A 16 -7.73 -20.83 6.66
C ALA A 16 -8.02 -20.19 5.29
N PHE A 17 -8.99 -20.73 4.55
CA PHE A 17 -9.44 -20.14 3.28
C PHE A 17 -9.94 -18.71 3.47
N VAL A 18 -10.84 -18.46 4.43
CA VAL A 18 -11.37 -17.12 4.71
C VAL A 18 -10.24 -16.16 5.09
N LYS A 19 -9.33 -16.57 5.98
CA LYS A 19 -8.19 -15.73 6.39
C LYS A 19 -7.27 -15.38 5.22
N ARG A 20 -7.07 -16.31 4.27
CA ARG A 20 -6.21 -16.11 3.09
C ARG A 20 -6.88 -15.24 2.03
N SER A 21 -8.16 -15.45 1.78
CA SER A 21 -8.90 -14.77 0.70
C SER A 21 -9.33 -13.35 1.07
N ARG A 22 -9.52 -13.09 2.37
CA ARG A 22 -10.03 -11.80 2.86
C ARG A 22 -8.94 -10.73 2.79
N SER A 23 -9.34 -9.52 2.37
CA SER A 23 -8.45 -8.36 2.36
C SER A 23 -7.96 -8.02 3.77
N ARG A 24 -6.72 -7.55 3.85
CA ARG A 24 -6.16 -6.97 5.09
C ARG A 24 -6.97 -5.77 5.57
N TYR A 25 -7.59 -5.04 4.64
CA TYR A 25 -8.44 -3.89 4.93
C TYR A 25 -9.89 -4.32 5.08
N VAL A 26 -10.62 -3.59 5.93
CA VAL A 26 -12.06 -3.79 6.12
C VAL A 26 -12.79 -3.01 5.03
N ILE A 27 -13.59 -3.68 4.22
CA ILE A 27 -14.40 -3.05 3.17
C ILE A 27 -15.77 -2.65 3.71
N GLN A 28 -16.48 -1.77 3.00
CA GLN A 28 -17.80 -1.28 3.41
C GLN A 28 -18.77 -2.40 3.76
N ASN A 29 -18.87 -3.45 2.92
CA ASN A 29 -19.78 -4.57 3.16
C ASN A 29 -19.45 -5.29 4.48
N GLU A 30 -18.18 -5.44 4.83
CA GLU A 30 -17.79 -6.07 6.09
C GLU A 30 -18.13 -5.20 7.31
N ILE A 31 -18.16 -3.87 7.15
CA ILE A 31 -18.64 -2.97 8.20
C ILE A 31 -20.14 -3.10 8.40
N LEU A 32 -20.90 -3.18 7.30
CA LEU A 32 -22.34 -3.44 7.36
C LEU A 32 -22.65 -4.78 8.03
N ASP A 33 -21.87 -5.83 7.69
CA ASP A 33 -21.98 -7.14 8.35
C ASP A 33 -21.69 -7.06 9.85
N MET A 34 -20.68 -6.28 10.26
CA MET A 34 -20.40 -6.04 11.68
C MET A 34 -21.56 -5.36 12.39
N ILE A 35 -22.22 -4.39 11.75
CA ILE A 35 -23.35 -3.67 12.34
C ILE A 35 -24.53 -4.64 12.48
N ILE A 36 -24.95 -5.30 11.40
CA ILE A 36 -26.16 -6.12 11.42
C ILE A 36 -26.04 -7.29 12.41
N VAL A 37 -24.90 -7.98 12.45
CA VAL A 37 -24.67 -9.08 13.39
C VAL A 37 -24.71 -8.58 14.84
N ASN A 38 -24.14 -7.40 15.12
CA ASN A 38 -24.16 -6.82 16.47
C ASN A 38 -25.58 -6.40 16.88
N VAL A 39 -26.37 -5.85 15.94
CA VAL A 39 -27.80 -5.53 16.17
C VAL A 39 -28.58 -6.79 16.51
N THR A 40 -28.50 -7.84 15.68
CA THR A 40 -29.23 -9.09 15.90
C THR A 40 -28.90 -9.68 17.27
N LEU A 41 -27.62 -9.76 17.62
CA LEU A 41 -27.22 -10.28 18.94
C LEU A 41 -27.74 -9.43 20.11
N ARG A 42 -27.88 -8.11 19.93
CA ARG A 42 -28.45 -7.23 20.96
C ARG A 42 -29.96 -7.38 21.06
N GLN A 43 -30.66 -7.58 19.95
CA GLN A 43 -32.09 -7.89 19.94
C GLN A 43 -32.36 -9.21 20.69
N ASP A 44 -31.44 -10.18 20.56
CA ASP A 44 -31.48 -11.45 21.29
C ASP A 44 -30.99 -11.35 22.75
N ASN A 45 -30.80 -10.14 23.28
CA ASN A 45 -30.31 -9.86 24.64
C ASN A 45 -28.94 -10.50 24.98
N ALA A 46 -28.07 -10.73 24.00
CA ALA A 46 -26.76 -11.31 24.24
C ALA A 46 -25.84 -10.31 24.97
N THR A 47 -25.40 -10.67 26.18
CA THR A 47 -24.57 -9.85 27.08
C THR A 47 -23.20 -9.46 26.48
N ALA A 48 -22.68 -10.24 25.53
CA ALA A 48 -21.36 -10.03 24.91
C ALA A 48 -21.43 -9.80 23.39
N SER A 49 -22.48 -9.15 22.90
CA SER A 49 -22.78 -8.95 21.46
C SER A 49 -21.58 -8.56 20.59
N THR A 50 -20.76 -7.58 21.01
CA THR A 50 -19.55 -7.17 20.28
C THR A 50 -18.48 -8.26 20.20
N ARG A 51 -18.25 -9.00 21.30
CA ARG A 51 -17.26 -10.08 21.35
C ARG A 51 -17.72 -11.28 20.52
N THR A 52 -19.01 -11.60 20.58
CA THR A 52 -19.60 -12.67 19.78
C THR A 52 -19.56 -12.32 18.29
N THR A 53 -19.92 -11.08 17.92
CA THR A 53 -19.79 -10.57 16.55
C THR A 53 -18.35 -10.72 16.03
N ALA A 54 -17.36 -10.28 16.83
CA ALA A 54 -15.95 -10.40 16.47
C ALA A 54 -15.52 -11.87 16.25
N ARG A 55 -16.07 -12.79 17.05
CA ARG A 55 -15.81 -14.23 16.92
C ARG A 55 -16.44 -14.81 15.65
N LEU A 56 -17.70 -14.48 15.37
CA LEU A 56 -18.44 -14.94 14.19
C LEU A 56 -17.78 -14.44 12.90
N LEU A 57 -17.47 -13.14 12.86
CA LEU A 57 -16.86 -12.51 11.69
C LEU A 57 -15.34 -12.71 11.60
N ARG A 58 -14.70 -13.35 12.59
CA ARG A 58 -13.23 -13.52 12.66
C ARG A 58 -12.48 -12.20 12.53
N ARG A 59 -12.94 -11.18 13.24
CA ARG A 59 -12.40 -9.81 13.24
C ARG A 59 -11.92 -9.41 14.63
N ASN A 60 -11.11 -8.37 14.67
CA ASN A 60 -10.58 -7.86 15.93
C ASN A 60 -11.72 -7.25 16.77
N PRO A 61 -11.86 -7.57 18.07
CA PRO A 61 -12.95 -7.06 18.91
C PRO A 61 -12.97 -5.54 19.07
N GLN A 62 -11.80 -4.90 19.19
CA GLN A 62 -11.68 -3.44 19.30
C GLN A 62 -12.18 -2.74 18.02
N LEU A 63 -11.92 -3.33 16.85
CA LEU A 63 -12.45 -2.83 15.57
C LEU A 63 -13.98 -2.88 15.55
N VAL A 64 -14.59 -4.01 15.92
CA VAL A 64 -16.06 -4.15 15.95
C VAL A 64 -16.67 -3.16 16.96
N GLN A 65 -16.04 -2.98 18.12
CA GLN A 65 -16.46 -2.00 19.11
C GLN A 65 -16.40 -0.56 18.56
N GLN A 66 -15.33 -0.22 17.84
CA GLN A 66 -15.18 1.10 17.23
C GLN A 66 -16.24 1.36 16.17
N VAL A 67 -16.46 0.39 15.26
CA VAL A 67 -17.50 0.46 14.22
C VAL A 67 -18.88 0.68 14.85
N TRP A 68 -19.20 -0.10 15.88
CA TRP A 68 -20.46 0.03 16.61
C TRP A 68 -20.62 1.41 17.25
N LYS A 69 -19.58 1.88 17.95
CA LYS A 69 -19.59 3.20 18.61
C LYS A 69 -19.80 4.32 17.60
N GLU A 70 -19.06 4.29 16.48
CA GLU A 70 -19.15 5.31 15.45
C GLU A 70 -20.54 5.36 14.81
N PHE A 71 -21.12 4.19 14.52
CA PHE A 71 -22.48 4.08 14.00
C PHE A 71 -23.52 4.66 14.96
N VAL A 72 -23.44 4.31 16.25
CA VAL A 72 -24.38 4.83 17.27
C VAL A 72 -24.25 6.34 17.45
N GLU A 73 -23.02 6.87 17.44
CA GLU A 73 -22.78 8.30 17.64
C GLU A 73 -23.14 9.18 16.44
N LYS A 74 -22.94 8.67 15.21
CA LYS A 74 -23.01 9.49 13.98
C LYS A 74 -24.06 9.05 12.98
N GLY A 75 -24.68 7.88 13.18
CA GLY A 75 -25.57 7.25 12.19
C GLY A 75 -24.86 6.75 10.92
N SER A 76 -23.52 6.79 10.89
CA SER A 76 -22.69 6.39 9.76
C SER A 76 -21.32 5.93 10.24
N THR A 77 -20.60 5.20 9.40
CA THR A 77 -19.26 4.69 9.68
C THR A 77 -18.28 5.20 8.65
N THR A 78 -17.16 5.76 9.09
CA THR A 78 -16.09 6.18 8.19
C THR A 78 -15.25 4.97 7.79
N THR A 79 -15.49 4.40 6.60
CA THR A 79 -14.41 3.69 5.91
C THR A 79 -13.30 4.69 5.68
N LYS A 80 -12.15 4.55 6.35
CA LYS A 80 -10.96 5.29 5.94
C LYS A 80 -10.82 5.07 4.43
N PRO A 81 -10.81 6.13 3.61
CA PRO A 81 -10.62 5.98 2.18
C PRO A 81 -9.40 5.10 2.01
N GLN A 82 -9.55 4.03 1.25
CA GLN A 82 -8.40 3.32 0.75
C GLN A 82 -7.57 4.40 0.06
N ALA A 83 -6.43 4.80 0.64
CA ALA A 83 -5.42 5.48 -0.14
C ALA A 83 -5.24 4.57 -1.35
N PRO A 84 -5.53 5.04 -2.58
CA PRO A 84 -5.54 4.17 -3.74
C PRO A 84 -4.23 3.40 -3.68
N ARG A 85 -4.31 2.06 -3.63
CA ARG A 85 -3.10 1.22 -3.75
C ARG A 85 -2.25 1.71 -4.93
N ASP A 86 -2.93 2.27 -5.92
CA ASP A 86 -2.45 3.01 -7.07
C ASP A 86 -1.43 4.12 -6.79
N MET A 87 -1.58 5.01 -5.82
CA MET A 87 -0.59 6.12 -5.68
C MET A 87 0.79 5.62 -5.28
N SER A 88 0.83 4.55 -4.48
CA SER A 88 2.08 3.92 -4.04
C SER A 88 2.70 2.98 -5.08
N LEU A 89 1.91 2.51 -6.06
CA LEU A 89 2.34 1.64 -7.15
C LEU A 89 2.69 2.45 -8.42
N ARG A 90 1.89 3.46 -8.80
CA ARG A 90 2.14 4.34 -9.95
C ARG A 90 3.48 5.05 -9.86
N THR A 91 3.86 5.46 -8.65
CA THR A 91 5.16 6.12 -8.45
C THR A 91 6.29 5.13 -8.18
N ARG A 92 6.06 3.81 -8.02
CA ARG A 92 7.13 2.82 -7.76
C ARG A 92 7.53 2.12 -9.05
N LEU A 93 8.71 2.47 -9.55
CA LEU A 93 9.32 1.79 -10.68
C LEU A 93 9.75 0.36 -10.27
N PRO A 94 9.23 -0.70 -10.92
CA PRO A 94 9.76 -2.04 -10.75
C PRO A 94 11.17 -2.11 -11.36
N VAL A 95 12.12 -2.74 -10.68
CA VAL A 95 13.46 -2.95 -11.25
C VAL A 95 13.43 -4.19 -12.11
N THR A 96 12.99 -4.03 -13.36
CA THR A 96 13.04 -5.07 -14.39
C THR A 96 14.32 -4.92 -15.24
N SER A 97 14.72 -5.98 -15.93
CA SER A 97 15.86 -5.92 -16.86
C SER A 97 15.66 -4.88 -17.96
N ASP A 98 14.45 -4.77 -18.48
CA ASP A 98 14.14 -3.83 -19.57
C ASP A 98 14.20 -2.38 -19.10
N LEU A 99 13.64 -2.06 -17.93
CA LEU A 99 13.75 -0.72 -17.36
C LEU A 99 15.22 -0.36 -17.09
N ALA A 100 16.01 -1.33 -16.62
CA ALA A 100 17.44 -1.12 -16.39
C ALA A 100 18.17 -0.75 -17.69
N LYS A 101 17.90 -1.48 -18.79
CA LYS A 101 18.47 -1.18 -20.12
C LYS A 101 18.07 0.20 -20.61
N ILE A 102 16.79 0.54 -20.55
CA ILE A 102 16.25 1.85 -20.95
C ILE A 102 16.94 3.00 -20.20
N ILE A 103 17.07 2.87 -18.87
CA ILE A 103 17.77 3.87 -18.06
C ILE A 103 19.27 3.93 -18.41
N GLN A 104 19.92 2.78 -18.60
CA GLN A 104 21.34 2.72 -18.93
C GLN A 104 21.65 3.36 -20.28
N ASP A 105 20.84 3.10 -21.31
CA ASP A 105 21.00 3.67 -22.65
C ASP A 105 20.80 5.18 -22.64
N PHE A 106 19.76 5.68 -21.95
CA PHE A 106 19.55 7.11 -21.75
C PHE A 106 20.75 7.78 -21.07
N VAL A 107 21.24 7.20 -19.98
CA VAL A 107 22.41 7.73 -19.27
C VAL A 107 23.67 7.66 -20.14
N ARG A 108 23.84 6.60 -20.95
CA ARG A 108 24.97 6.44 -21.88
C ARG A 108 24.95 7.53 -22.96
N GLN A 109 23.80 7.79 -23.57
CA GLN A 109 23.63 8.86 -24.56
C GLN A 109 23.93 10.24 -23.95
N ARG A 110 23.41 10.52 -22.76
CA ARG A 110 23.69 11.79 -22.07
C ARG A 110 25.17 11.97 -21.73
N ARG A 111 25.87 10.88 -21.38
CA ARG A 111 27.32 10.89 -21.14
C ARG A 111 28.13 11.19 -22.40
N GLN A 112 27.73 10.64 -23.55
CA GLN A 112 28.37 10.96 -24.85
C GLN A 112 28.26 12.45 -25.18
N GLY A 113 27.09 13.04 -24.94
CA GLY A 113 26.87 14.49 -25.07
C GLY A 113 27.44 15.34 -23.92
N ARG A 114 28.17 14.74 -22.97
CA ARG A 114 28.73 15.39 -21.77
C ARG A 114 27.71 16.15 -20.92
N TYR A 115 26.44 15.76 -20.98
CA TYR A 115 25.39 16.38 -20.19
C TYR A 115 25.39 15.87 -18.76
N ARG A 116 25.32 16.80 -17.80
CA ARG A 116 25.00 16.45 -16.41
C ARG A 116 23.64 15.78 -16.38
N THR A 117 23.57 14.60 -15.76
CA THR A 117 22.34 13.81 -15.63
C THR A 117 22.08 13.53 -14.15
N VAL A 118 20.91 13.92 -13.67
CA VAL A 118 20.45 13.73 -12.30
C VAL A 118 19.12 12.97 -12.27
N ALA A 119 18.70 12.50 -11.10
CA ALA A 119 17.49 11.68 -10.96
C ALA A 119 16.22 12.35 -11.52
N LYS A 120 16.12 13.68 -11.47
CA LYS A 120 15.00 14.41 -12.09
C LYS A 120 14.96 14.24 -13.61
N ASP A 121 16.12 14.25 -14.28
CA ASP A 121 16.20 14.14 -15.74
C ASP A 121 15.76 12.73 -16.16
N VAL A 122 16.19 11.71 -15.40
CA VAL A 122 15.74 10.32 -15.60
C VAL A 122 14.24 10.18 -15.35
N ALA A 123 13.69 10.81 -14.31
CA ALA A 123 12.26 10.74 -14.03
C ALA A 123 11.42 11.36 -15.15
N HIS A 124 11.82 12.51 -15.68
CA HIS A 124 11.14 13.14 -16.82
C HIS A 124 11.27 12.33 -18.11
N PHE A 125 12.43 11.69 -18.35
CA PHE A 125 12.59 10.76 -19.46
C PHE A 125 11.67 9.55 -19.34
N LEU A 126 11.59 8.91 -18.16
CA LEU A 126 10.69 7.78 -17.96
C LEU A 126 9.21 8.18 -18.08
N ARG A 127 8.86 9.41 -17.68
CA ARG A 127 7.52 9.95 -17.93
C ARG A 127 7.25 10.15 -19.42
N SER A 128 8.19 10.67 -20.21
CA SER A 128 7.98 10.83 -21.65
C SER A 128 7.87 9.50 -22.41
N GLN A 129 8.41 8.42 -21.84
CA GLN A 129 8.23 7.05 -22.33
C GLN A 129 6.98 6.34 -21.77
N ASN A 130 6.12 7.04 -21.01
CA ASN A 130 4.97 6.46 -20.29
C ASN A 130 5.33 5.32 -19.32
N LEU A 131 6.58 5.26 -18.84
CA LEU A 131 7.07 4.27 -17.88
C LEU A 131 6.97 4.73 -16.42
N LEU A 132 6.75 6.03 -16.19
CA LEU A 132 6.59 6.62 -14.87
C LEU A 132 5.51 7.72 -14.91
N GLU A 133 4.36 7.45 -14.32
CA GLU A 133 3.29 8.43 -14.22
C GLU A 133 3.45 9.27 -12.94
N PHE A 134 3.51 10.60 -13.11
CA PHE A 134 3.42 11.53 -12.00
C PHE A 134 2.94 12.90 -12.50
N ASP A 135 2.06 13.53 -11.74
CA ASP A 135 1.66 14.91 -11.95
C ASP A 135 2.82 15.88 -11.64
N THR A 136 3.11 16.78 -12.58
CA THR A 136 4.14 17.83 -12.48
C THR A 136 3.68 19.03 -11.67
N GLU A 137 2.37 19.29 -11.62
CA GLU A 137 1.81 20.41 -10.87
C GLU A 137 1.73 20.07 -9.37
N SER A 138 1.56 18.79 -9.05
CA SER A 138 1.63 18.29 -7.67
C SER A 138 3.07 18.09 -7.19
N GLN A 139 3.50 18.95 -6.26
CA GLN A 139 4.79 18.84 -5.58
C GLN A 139 4.97 17.47 -4.90
N SER A 140 3.91 16.95 -4.27
CA SER A 140 3.93 15.66 -3.58
C SER A 140 4.17 14.50 -4.56
N SER A 141 3.42 14.50 -5.67
CA SER A 141 3.55 13.52 -6.76
C SER A 141 4.95 13.53 -7.36
N THR A 142 5.45 14.73 -7.69
CA THR A 142 6.80 14.92 -8.25
C THR A 142 7.89 14.42 -7.30
N GLN A 143 7.82 14.75 -6.00
CA GLN A 143 8.80 14.28 -5.03
C GLN A 143 8.75 12.76 -4.84
N ALA A 144 7.57 12.14 -4.88
CA ALA A 144 7.43 10.69 -4.82
C ALA A 144 8.11 10.01 -6.02
N ALA A 145 7.90 10.53 -7.23
CA ALA A 145 8.54 10.05 -8.46
C ALA A 145 10.08 10.17 -8.41
N TYR A 146 10.60 11.29 -7.91
CA TYR A 146 12.05 11.48 -7.76
C TYR A 146 12.67 10.51 -6.75
N ARG A 147 12.03 10.30 -5.61
CA ARG A 147 12.49 9.33 -4.60
C ARG A 147 12.46 7.90 -5.14
N SER A 148 11.48 7.58 -5.96
CA SER A 148 11.40 6.28 -6.62
C SER A 148 12.52 6.08 -7.63
N THR A 149 12.72 7.05 -8.52
CA THR A 149 13.80 7.04 -9.51
C THR A 149 15.17 6.95 -8.84
N GLN A 150 15.40 7.69 -7.74
CA GLN A 150 16.62 7.60 -6.95
C GLN A 150 16.88 6.20 -6.41
N ARG A 151 15.84 5.50 -5.94
CA ARG A 151 15.97 4.12 -5.44
C ARG A 151 16.34 3.14 -6.55
N VAL A 152 15.76 3.29 -7.75
CA VAL A 152 16.14 2.47 -8.91
C VAL A 152 17.58 2.73 -9.31
N LEU A 153 17.96 4.01 -9.44
CA LEU A 153 19.33 4.39 -9.80
C LEU A 153 20.37 3.85 -8.81
N ALA A 154 20.06 3.88 -7.50
CA ALA A 154 20.93 3.30 -6.48
C ALA A 154 21.09 1.78 -6.65
N LYS A 155 20.00 1.06 -6.96
CA LYS A 155 20.04 -0.39 -7.25
C LYS A 155 20.83 -0.72 -8.53
N LEU A 156 20.82 0.17 -9.52
CA LEU A 156 21.62 0.06 -10.74
C LEU A 156 23.09 0.50 -10.56
N GLY A 157 23.52 0.86 -9.34
CA GLY A 157 24.89 1.24 -9.02
C GLY A 157 25.25 2.71 -9.31
N TYR A 158 24.28 3.56 -9.67
CA TYR A 158 24.55 4.99 -9.87
C TYR A 158 24.72 5.72 -8.55
N LYS A 159 25.79 6.53 -8.46
CA LYS A 159 26.11 7.31 -7.26
C LYS A 159 25.26 8.58 -7.19
N ARG A 160 24.83 8.92 -5.98
CA ARG A 160 24.21 10.23 -5.69
C ARG A 160 25.25 11.33 -5.83
N GLY A 161 24.90 12.40 -6.55
CA GLY A 161 25.76 13.59 -6.64
C GLY A 161 25.97 14.24 -5.27
N LYS A 162 27.18 14.74 -5.01
CA LYS A 162 27.46 15.53 -3.80
C LYS A 162 26.64 16.81 -3.81
N LYS A 163 25.93 17.11 -2.71
CA LYS A 163 25.29 18.42 -2.51
C LYS A 163 26.42 19.44 -2.47
N LYS A 164 26.40 20.45 -3.36
CA LYS A 164 27.28 21.61 -3.18
C LYS A 164 26.94 22.19 -1.80
N ARG A 165 27.91 22.21 -0.87
CA ARG A 165 27.78 23.06 0.31
C ARG A 165 27.55 24.46 -0.26
N GLY A 166 26.43 25.10 0.10
CA GLY A 166 26.19 26.46 -0.33
C GLY A 166 27.42 27.28 0.03
N LEU A 167 27.91 28.09 -0.90
CA LEU A 167 28.79 29.19 -0.54
C LEU A 167 28.02 29.99 0.50
N GLY A 168 28.44 29.88 1.76
CA GLY A 168 27.88 30.64 2.85
C GLY A 168 28.21 32.10 2.59
N LEU A 169 27.33 32.78 1.86
CA LEU A 169 27.23 34.23 1.92
C LEU A 169 26.61 34.51 3.29
N ARG A 170 27.51 34.75 4.26
CA ARG A 170 27.23 35.56 5.43
C ARG A 170 27.35 37.02 5.02
#